data_AF-C9YYF4-F1
#
_entry.id   AF-C9YYF4-F1
#
_cell.length_a   1.000
_cell.length_b   1.000
_cell.length_c   1.000
_cell.angle_alpha   90.00
_cell.angle_beta   90.00
_cell.angle_gamma   90.00
#
_symmetry.space_group_name_H-M   'P 1'
#
loop_
_entity.id
_entity.type
_entity.pdbx_description
1 polymer ?
#
loop_
_entity_poly.entity_id
_entity_poly.type
_entity_poly.pdbx_seq_one_letter_code
_entity_poly.pdbx_strand_id
1 'polypeptide(L)'
;MLAIAFPVDLRRCQALGLAGSAFLALGGETAGALPVRELLSPTSGRGALGLVGVYFGVVLLIAAWALLGKVIRGPEPPTPRALLLVLAVWAAPLLLAPPLFSRDVYSYLARGAMVDGHIDVYLHGPARLGGPLADEVAPMWRYTATPYGPVFLAAASGLSGLTEGRIPAGLIGMRLIALLGVVLMAVALPRLARHSGADPAVALWLGALNPLVLLHLVAGAHNDALMLGLLGVGLVLARGRWYLIGVALVTLAALVKAPAEFALTGLTACLVSPVTWVHHLVWLLPSFAVLL
;
A
#
# COMPACT_ATOMS: atom_id res chain seq x y z
N MET A 1 36.23 -20.72 -17.61
CA MET A 1 34.79 -20.36 -17.61
C MET A 1 34.69 -18.83 -17.56
N LEU A 2 34.53 -18.19 -18.72
CA LEU A 2 34.18 -16.76 -18.79
C LEU A 2 32.73 -16.64 -18.33
N ALA A 3 32.52 -16.20 -17.09
CA ALA A 3 31.21 -15.73 -16.67
C ALA A 3 30.89 -14.52 -17.54
N ILE A 4 29.93 -14.67 -18.45
CA ILE A 4 29.33 -13.56 -19.18
C ILE A 4 28.57 -12.73 -18.13
N ALA A 5 29.29 -11.83 -17.46
CA ALA A 5 28.71 -10.87 -16.55
C ALA A 5 27.99 -9.84 -17.43
N PHE A 6 26.71 -10.08 -17.72
CA PHE A 6 25.88 -9.03 -18.28
C PHE A 6 25.93 -7.84 -17.32
N PRO A 7 26.42 -6.66 -17.74
CA PRO A 7 26.46 -5.51 -16.85
C PRO A 7 25.01 -5.17 -16.46
N VAL A 8 24.71 -5.30 -15.17
CA VAL A 8 23.40 -4.93 -14.62
C VAL A 8 23.46 -3.43 -14.42
N ASP A 9 22.68 -2.69 -15.20
CA ASP A 9 22.55 -1.24 -15.10
C ASP A 9 21.13 -0.84 -14.69
N LEU A 10 20.96 0.43 -14.31
CA LEU A 10 19.68 0.97 -13.87
C LEU A 10 18.59 0.89 -14.95
N ARG A 11 18.94 1.10 -16.22
CA ARG A 11 17.97 1.12 -17.33
C ARG A 11 17.40 -0.28 -17.59
N ARG A 12 18.24 -1.31 -17.51
CA ARG A 12 17.83 -2.72 -17.62
C ARG A 12 16.91 -3.11 -16.46
N CYS A 13 17.22 -2.70 -15.23
CA CYS A 13 16.34 -2.92 -14.08
C CYS A 13 14.99 -2.22 -14.30
N GLN A 14 15.01 -0.97 -14.76
CA GLN A 14 13.82 -0.19 -15.06
C GLN A 14 12.96 -0.88 -16.14
N ALA A 15 13.54 -1.28 -17.26
CA ALA A 15 12.85 -1.96 -18.35
C ALA A 15 12.30 -3.32 -17.92
N LEU A 16 13.04 -4.09 -17.13
CA LEU A 16 12.58 -5.40 -16.64
C LEU A 16 11.37 -5.26 -15.70
N GLY A 17 11.38 -4.28 -14.79
CA GLY A 17 10.22 -4.04 -13.93
C GLY A 17 9.04 -3.39 -14.65
N LEU A 18 9.29 -2.58 -15.70
CA LEU A 18 8.24 -2.11 -16.61
C LEU A 18 7.59 -3.29 -17.34
N ALA A 19 8.39 -4.23 -17.87
CA ALA A 19 7.87 -5.43 -18.49
C ALA A 19 7.06 -6.27 -17.47
N GLY A 20 7.59 -6.48 -16.26
CA GLY A 20 6.89 -7.19 -15.20
C GLY A 20 5.54 -6.58 -14.83
N SER A 21 5.50 -5.26 -14.62
CA SER A 21 4.27 -4.51 -14.35
C SER A 21 3.29 -4.49 -15.52
N ALA A 22 3.76 -4.47 -16.77
CA ALA A 22 2.92 -4.60 -17.94
C ALA A 22 2.28 -6.00 -18.04
N PHE A 23 3.04 -7.07 -17.79
CA PHE A 23 2.49 -8.44 -17.73
C PHE A 23 1.46 -8.60 -16.61
N LEU A 24 1.70 -7.98 -15.45
CA LEU A 24 0.73 -7.93 -14.35
C LEU A 24 -0.56 -7.23 -14.76
N ALA A 25 -0.47 -6.07 -15.41
CA ALA A 25 -1.63 -5.32 -15.87
C ALA A 25 -2.44 -6.11 -16.92
N LEU A 26 -1.77 -6.62 -17.95
CA LEU A 26 -2.41 -7.39 -19.02
C LEU A 26 -3.00 -8.70 -18.52
N GLY A 27 -2.31 -9.42 -17.64
CA GLY A 27 -2.83 -10.63 -17.03
C GLY A 27 -3.99 -10.36 -16.06
N GLY A 28 -3.97 -9.20 -15.40
CA GLY A 28 -5.04 -8.72 -14.53
C GLY A 28 -6.39 -8.59 -15.23
N GLU A 29 -6.42 -8.25 -16.51
CA GLU A 29 -7.66 -8.13 -17.30
C GLU A 29 -8.49 -9.41 -17.36
N THR A 30 -7.89 -10.58 -17.08
CA THR A 30 -8.62 -11.86 -17.05
C THR A 30 -8.44 -12.65 -15.75
N ALA A 31 -7.43 -12.34 -14.94
CA ALA A 31 -7.11 -13.05 -13.69
C ALA A 31 -7.10 -12.14 -12.44
N GLY A 32 -7.36 -10.85 -12.59
CA GLY A 32 -7.45 -9.89 -11.49
C GLY A 32 -8.72 -10.07 -10.65
N ALA A 33 -8.83 -9.28 -9.60
CA ALA A 33 -10.03 -9.14 -8.78
C ALA A 33 -11.09 -8.30 -9.51
N LEU A 34 -11.55 -8.79 -10.66
CA LEU A 34 -12.62 -8.19 -11.46
C LEU A 34 -13.96 -8.22 -10.73
N PRO A 35 -14.94 -7.38 -11.11
CA PRO A 35 -16.31 -7.51 -10.62
C PRO A 35 -16.83 -8.96 -10.75
N VAL A 36 -17.66 -9.43 -9.81
CA VAL A 36 -18.06 -10.85 -9.71
C VAL A 36 -18.65 -11.37 -11.02
N ARG A 37 -19.43 -10.53 -11.71
CA ARG A 37 -20.05 -10.84 -13.01
C ARG A 37 -19.06 -11.01 -14.17
N GLU A 38 -17.85 -10.48 -14.03
CA GLU A 38 -16.77 -10.47 -15.03
C GLU A 38 -15.69 -11.52 -14.72
N LEU A 39 -15.82 -12.26 -13.62
CA LEU A 39 -14.86 -13.30 -13.24
C LEU A 39 -14.87 -14.45 -14.26
N LEU A 40 -13.70 -14.69 -14.86
CA LEU A 40 -13.49 -15.84 -15.71
C LEU A 40 -13.07 -17.05 -14.88
N SER A 41 -13.54 -18.24 -15.27
CA SER A 41 -13.04 -19.48 -14.67
C SER A 41 -11.52 -19.59 -14.90
N PRO A 42 -10.72 -19.94 -13.88
CA PRO A 42 -9.30 -20.23 -14.06
C PRO A 42 -9.03 -21.37 -15.07
N THR A 43 -10.00 -22.27 -15.26
CA THR A 43 -9.91 -23.36 -16.24
C THR A 43 -10.22 -22.91 -17.67
N SER A 44 -10.70 -21.67 -17.87
CA SER A 44 -10.83 -21.11 -19.21
C SER A 44 -9.46 -20.76 -19.78
N GLY A 45 -9.26 -20.93 -21.10
CA GLY A 45 -7.97 -20.60 -21.74
C GLY A 45 -7.53 -19.16 -21.50
N ARG A 46 -8.47 -18.20 -21.50
CA ARG A 46 -8.20 -16.78 -21.23
C ARG A 46 -7.85 -16.50 -19.76
N GLY A 47 -8.53 -17.18 -18.82
CA GLY A 47 -8.23 -17.09 -17.39
C GLY A 47 -6.85 -17.68 -17.06
N ALA A 48 -6.54 -18.86 -17.62
CA ALA A 48 -5.23 -19.51 -17.46
C ALA A 48 -4.09 -18.66 -18.04
N LEU A 49 -4.25 -18.09 -19.23
CA LEU A 49 -3.27 -17.17 -19.84
C LEU A 49 -3.05 -15.92 -18.98
N GLY A 50 -4.12 -15.35 -18.44
CA GLY A 50 -4.04 -14.22 -17.51
C GLY A 50 -3.24 -14.56 -16.26
N LEU A 51 -3.52 -15.72 -15.67
CA LEU A 51 -2.85 -16.20 -14.46
C LEU A 51 -1.35 -16.41 -14.70
N VAL A 52 -0.99 -17.05 -15.82
CA VAL A 52 0.42 -17.20 -16.24
C VAL A 52 1.07 -15.84 -16.44
N GLY A 53 0.40 -14.90 -17.09
CA GLY A 53 0.87 -13.53 -17.28
C GLY A 53 1.13 -12.81 -15.96
N VAL A 54 0.21 -12.90 -15.00
CA VAL A 54 0.36 -12.32 -13.65
C VAL A 54 1.56 -12.91 -12.93
N TYR A 55 1.67 -14.24 -12.84
CA TYR A 55 2.81 -14.87 -12.15
C TYR A 55 4.15 -14.59 -12.83
N PHE A 56 4.18 -14.60 -14.15
CA PHE A 56 5.37 -14.22 -14.91
C PHE A 56 5.77 -12.77 -14.61
N GLY A 57 4.80 -11.86 -14.58
CA GLY A 57 5.02 -10.46 -14.23
C GLY A 57 5.54 -10.27 -12.79
N VAL A 58 5.03 -11.04 -11.82
CA VAL A 58 5.56 -11.07 -10.44
C VAL A 58 7.04 -11.47 -10.44
N VAL A 59 7.40 -12.56 -11.12
CA VAL A 59 8.78 -13.06 -11.19
C VAL A 59 9.71 -12.01 -11.81
N LEU A 60 9.30 -11.36 -12.91
CA LEU A 60 10.07 -10.30 -13.53
C LEU A 60 10.25 -9.08 -12.62
N LEU A 61 9.20 -8.67 -11.90
CA LEU A 61 9.26 -7.53 -10.98
C LEU A 61 10.19 -7.82 -9.79
N ILE A 62 10.13 -9.03 -9.22
CA ILE A 62 11.05 -9.47 -8.15
C ILE A 62 12.49 -9.53 -8.67
N ALA A 63 12.71 -10.08 -9.86
CA ALA A 63 14.03 -10.10 -10.49
C ALA A 63 14.57 -8.69 -10.70
N ALA A 64 13.76 -7.77 -11.23
CA ALA A 64 14.11 -6.37 -11.41
C ALA A 64 14.48 -5.69 -10.08
N TRP A 65 13.69 -5.93 -9.02
CA TRP A 65 13.97 -5.41 -7.68
C TRP A 65 15.28 -5.97 -7.10
N ALA A 66 15.54 -7.27 -7.23
CA ALA A 66 16.77 -7.90 -6.73
C ALA A 66 18.00 -7.39 -7.48
N LEU A 67 17.91 -7.24 -8.81
CA LEU A 67 18.96 -6.67 -9.64
C LEU A 67 19.21 -5.20 -9.31
N LEU A 68 18.15 -4.42 -9.10
CA LEU A 68 18.27 -3.02 -8.66
C LEU A 68 19.00 -2.91 -7.32
N GLY A 69 18.76 -3.85 -6.41
CA GLY A 69 19.50 -3.94 -5.15
C GLY A 69 21.00 -4.22 -5.32
N LYS A 70 21.42 -4.85 -6.43
CA LYS A 70 22.85 -4.99 -6.77
C LYS A 70 23.42 -3.67 -7.30
N VAL A 71 22.66 -2.97 -8.16
CA VAL A 71 23.05 -1.66 -8.70
C VAL A 71 23.21 -0.62 -7.57
N ILE A 72 22.30 -0.61 -6.60
CA ILE A 72 22.35 0.32 -5.46
C ILE A 72 23.53 0.06 -4.53
N ARG A 73 23.97 -1.20 -4.41
CA ARG A 73 25.16 -1.56 -3.62
C ARG A 73 26.45 -1.55 -4.44
N GLY A 74 26.38 -1.12 -5.70
CA GLY A 74 27.52 -0.99 -6.59
C GLY A 74 28.36 0.25 -6.28
N PRO A 75 29.48 0.44 -7.02
CA PRO A 75 30.39 1.56 -6.83
C PRO A 75 29.76 2.92 -7.17
N GLU A 76 28.76 2.93 -8.05
CA GLU A 76 28.04 4.14 -8.50
C GLU A 76 26.54 4.01 -8.21
N PRO A 77 26.11 4.21 -6.96
CA PRO A 77 24.71 4.08 -6.59
C PRO A 77 23.84 5.15 -7.26
N PRO A 78 22.62 4.79 -7.72
CA PRO A 78 21.72 5.73 -8.35
C PRO A 78 21.19 6.74 -7.33
N THR A 79 20.95 7.97 -7.78
CA THR A 79 20.39 9.02 -6.92
C THR A 79 18.96 8.68 -6.49
N PRO A 80 18.48 9.19 -5.33
CA PRO A 80 17.10 9.04 -4.92
C PRO A 80 16.08 9.50 -5.98
N ARG A 81 16.39 10.56 -6.73
CA ARG A 81 15.53 11.04 -7.83
C ARG A 81 15.38 10.01 -8.94
N ALA A 82 16.47 9.34 -9.31
CA ALA A 82 16.43 8.27 -10.31
C ALA A 82 15.60 7.08 -9.83
N LEU A 83 15.68 6.73 -8.54
CA LEU A 83 14.84 5.68 -7.94
C LEU A 83 13.36 6.04 -7.92
N LEU A 84 13.01 7.32 -7.68
CA LEU A 84 11.62 7.77 -7.79
C LEU A 84 11.08 7.66 -9.24
N LEU A 85 11.93 7.89 -10.24
CA LEU A 85 11.56 7.66 -11.63
C LEU A 85 11.34 6.17 -11.93
N VAL A 86 12.18 5.28 -11.39
CA VAL A 86 11.96 3.82 -11.48
C VAL A 86 10.62 3.45 -10.86
N LEU A 87 10.30 3.99 -9.68
CA LEU A 87 9.03 3.75 -9.00
C LEU A 87 7.85 4.18 -9.87
N ALA A 88 7.91 5.39 -10.43
CA ALA A 88 6.87 5.90 -11.32
C ALA A 88 6.69 5.00 -12.55
N VAL A 89 7.79 4.56 -13.17
CA VAL A 89 7.75 3.70 -14.35
C VAL A 89 7.19 2.31 -14.04
N TRP A 90 7.56 1.69 -12.91
CA TRP A 90 7.03 0.39 -12.51
C TRP A 90 5.57 0.47 -12.03
N ALA A 91 5.17 1.58 -11.42
CA ALA A 91 3.81 1.80 -10.98
C ALA A 91 2.86 2.08 -12.16
N ALA A 92 3.32 2.76 -13.22
CA ALA A 92 2.46 3.27 -14.28
C ALA A 92 1.53 2.23 -14.93
N PRO A 93 1.98 1.02 -15.35
CA PRO A 93 1.06 0.02 -15.88
C PRO A 93 0.06 -0.50 -14.84
N LEU A 94 0.48 -0.60 -13.58
CA LEU A 94 -0.37 -1.08 -12.48
C LEU A 94 -1.51 -0.12 -12.15
N LEU A 95 -1.41 1.15 -12.53
CA LEU A 95 -2.49 2.13 -12.36
C LEU A 95 -3.70 1.85 -13.24
N LEU A 96 -3.42 1.29 -14.42
CA LEU A 96 -4.41 0.91 -15.41
C LEU A 96 -4.97 -0.48 -15.15
N ALA A 97 -4.23 -1.31 -14.40
CA ALA A 97 -4.65 -2.66 -14.07
C ALA A 97 -5.92 -2.68 -13.21
N PRO A 98 -6.76 -3.72 -13.34
CA PRO A 98 -7.75 -4.03 -12.33
C PRO A 98 -7.06 -4.36 -11.00
N PRO A 99 -7.77 -4.32 -9.86
CA PRO A 99 -7.21 -4.74 -8.58
C PRO A 99 -6.61 -6.15 -8.68
N LEU A 100 -5.41 -6.35 -8.16
CA LEU A 100 -4.71 -7.64 -8.22
C LEU A 100 -4.69 -8.31 -6.85
N PHE A 101 -4.77 -9.64 -6.85
CA PHE A 101 -4.65 -10.55 -5.69
C PHE A 101 -5.71 -10.45 -4.58
N SER A 102 -6.24 -9.25 -4.30
CA SER A 102 -7.24 -9.02 -3.26
C SER A 102 -8.45 -8.23 -3.76
N ARG A 103 -9.58 -8.45 -3.09
CA ARG A 103 -10.86 -7.74 -3.27
C ARG A 103 -11.09 -6.66 -2.21
N ASP A 104 -10.08 -6.33 -1.39
CA ASP A 104 -10.25 -5.42 -0.25
C ASP A 104 -10.70 -4.01 -0.66
N VAL A 105 -10.34 -3.56 -1.85
CA VAL A 105 -10.82 -2.28 -2.39
C VAL A 105 -12.35 -2.22 -2.49
N TYR A 106 -13.03 -3.33 -2.80
CA TYR A 106 -14.49 -3.40 -2.80
C TYR A 106 -15.04 -3.32 -1.37
N SER A 107 -14.36 -3.92 -0.40
CA SER A 107 -14.68 -3.74 1.02
C SER A 107 -14.60 -2.27 1.41
N TYR A 108 -13.56 -1.54 0.99
CA TYR A 108 -13.44 -0.10 1.29
C TYR A 108 -14.58 0.72 0.70
N LEU A 109 -14.94 0.45 -0.55
CA LEU A 109 -16.06 1.11 -1.21
C LEU A 109 -17.38 0.82 -0.50
N ALA A 110 -17.63 -0.44 -0.15
CA ALA A 110 -18.83 -0.83 0.58
C ALA A 110 -18.90 -0.16 1.97
N ARG A 111 -17.77 -0.08 2.69
CA ARG A 111 -17.71 0.65 3.98
C ARG A 111 -17.94 2.15 3.81
N GLY A 112 -17.38 2.76 2.77
CA GLY A 112 -17.62 4.16 2.44
C GLY A 112 -19.10 4.43 2.19
N ALA A 113 -19.75 3.60 1.38
CA ALA A 113 -21.18 3.69 1.08
C ALA A 113 -22.06 3.44 2.31
N MET A 114 -21.66 2.52 3.21
CA MET A 114 -22.36 2.33 4.48
C MET A 114 -22.30 3.59 5.35
N VAL A 115 -21.13 4.21 5.50
CA VAL A 115 -20.98 5.44 6.30
C VAL A 115 -21.75 6.61 5.68
N ASP A 116 -21.70 6.75 4.35
CA ASP A 116 -22.48 7.73 3.59
C ASP A 116 -24.00 7.52 3.77
N GLY A 117 -24.45 6.27 3.81
CA GLY A 117 -25.83 5.87 4.14
C GLY A 117 -26.17 5.83 5.63
N HIS A 118 -25.32 6.39 6.51
CA HIS A 118 -25.50 6.40 7.97
C HIS A 118 -25.69 5.02 8.62
N ILE A 119 -25.10 3.98 8.04
CA ILE A 119 -25.06 2.63 8.62
C ILE A 119 -23.81 2.51 9.51
N ASP A 120 -24.01 2.09 10.75
CA ASP A 120 -22.90 1.85 11.69
C ASP A 120 -22.05 0.65 11.23
N VAL A 121 -20.87 0.96 10.69
CA VAL A 121 -19.88 0.01 10.17
C VAL A 121 -19.10 -0.73 11.26
N TYR A 122 -19.16 -0.27 12.52
CA TYR A 122 -18.54 -0.94 13.67
C TYR A 122 -19.45 -2.01 14.27
N LEU A 123 -20.75 -1.94 13.99
CA LEU A 123 -21.72 -2.97 14.37
C LEU A 123 -22.09 -3.91 13.22
N HIS A 124 -22.09 -3.42 11.97
CA HIS A 124 -22.60 -4.17 10.83
C HIS A 124 -21.53 -4.39 9.75
N GLY A 125 -21.63 -5.52 9.05
CA GLY A 125 -20.84 -5.81 7.86
C GLY A 125 -21.49 -5.33 6.55
N PRO A 126 -20.74 -5.35 5.43
CA PRO A 126 -21.21 -4.93 4.11
C PRO A 126 -22.49 -5.59 3.62
N ALA A 127 -22.82 -6.80 4.09
CA ALA A 127 -24.11 -7.44 3.84
C ALA A 127 -25.31 -6.55 4.18
N ARG A 128 -25.18 -5.67 5.20
CA ARG A 128 -26.24 -4.77 5.64
C ARG A 128 -26.56 -3.68 4.59
N LEU A 129 -25.58 -3.29 3.77
CA LEU A 129 -25.78 -2.36 2.67
C LEU A 129 -26.66 -2.97 1.57
N GLY A 130 -26.49 -4.27 1.30
CA GLY A 130 -27.14 -4.97 0.20
C GLY A 130 -26.67 -4.49 -1.19
N GLY A 131 -27.28 -5.05 -2.22
CA GLY A 131 -27.06 -4.66 -3.62
C GLY A 131 -25.69 -5.04 -4.18
N PRO A 132 -25.40 -4.60 -5.44
CA PRO A 132 -24.24 -5.08 -6.20
C PRO A 132 -22.90 -4.85 -5.52
N LEU A 133 -22.72 -3.71 -4.82
CA LEU A 133 -21.47 -3.39 -4.15
C LEU A 133 -21.18 -4.34 -2.96
N ALA A 134 -22.21 -4.75 -2.22
CA ALA A 134 -22.05 -5.75 -1.14
C ALA A 134 -21.69 -7.13 -1.69
N ASP A 135 -22.17 -7.48 -2.90
CA ASP A 135 -21.86 -8.75 -3.56
C ASP A 135 -20.40 -8.82 -4.04
N GLU A 136 -19.79 -7.68 -4.34
CA GLU A 136 -18.38 -7.61 -4.72
C GLU A 136 -17.42 -7.86 -3.53
N VAL A 137 -17.89 -7.66 -2.29
CA VAL A 137 -17.10 -7.91 -1.09
C VAL A 137 -16.80 -9.40 -0.94
N ALA A 138 -15.55 -9.71 -0.65
CA ALA A 138 -15.11 -11.09 -0.42
C ALA A 138 -15.96 -11.76 0.68
N PRO A 139 -16.38 -13.03 0.51
CA PRO A 139 -17.32 -13.69 1.42
C PRO A 139 -16.91 -13.63 2.89
N MET A 140 -15.61 -13.80 3.18
CA MET A 140 -15.06 -13.76 4.54
C MET A 140 -15.23 -12.41 5.26
N TRP A 141 -15.38 -11.31 4.52
CA TRP A 141 -15.48 -9.95 5.07
C TRP A 141 -16.90 -9.38 5.01
N ARG A 142 -17.85 -10.12 4.43
CA ARG A 142 -19.19 -9.61 4.13
C ARG A 142 -20.04 -9.37 5.38
N TYR A 143 -19.80 -10.12 6.45
CA TYR A 143 -20.59 -10.06 7.69
C TYR A 143 -19.81 -9.53 8.90
N THR A 144 -18.55 -9.13 8.73
CA THR A 144 -17.71 -8.66 9.83
C THR A 144 -17.85 -7.15 10.04
N ALA A 145 -17.60 -6.63 11.24
CA ALA A 145 -17.44 -5.20 11.47
C ALA A 145 -16.16 -4.66 10.81
N THR A 146 -16.06 -3.35 10.62
CA THR A 146 -14.86 -2.75 10.01
C THR A 146 -13.69 -2.74 10.98
N PRO A 147 -12.47 -3.14 10.55
CA PRO A 147 -11.26 -2.96 11.34
C PRO A 147 -10.57 -1.61 11.05
N TYR A 148 -11.20 -0.73 10.25
CA TYR A 148 -10.59 0.52 9.81
C TYR A 148 -11.00 1.69 10.70
N GLY A 149 -10.06 2.61 10.90
CA GLY A 149 -10.30 3.78 11.73
C GLY A 149 -11.12 4.87 11.01
N PRO A 150 -11.62 5.85 11.77
CA PRO A 150 -12.56 6.85 11.28
C PRO A 150 -12.00 7.77 10.19
N VAL A 151 -10.68 8.01 10.16
CA VAL A 151 -10.07 8.88 9.12
C VAL A 151 -10.15 8.22 7.75
N PHE A 152 -9.89 6.91 7.69
CA PHE A 152 -10.04 6.18 6.44
C PHE A 152 -11.50 6.09 6.00
N LEU A 153 -12.39 5.79 6.95
CA LEU A 153 -13.83 5.68 6.69
C LEU A 153 -14.43 7.02 6.20
N ALA A 154 -13.99 8.15 6.75
CA ALA A 154 -14.40 9.46 6.28
C ALA A 154 -13.94 9.72 4.84
N ALA A 155 -12.69 9.36 4.50
CA ALA A 155 -12.20 9.47 3.13
C ALA A 155 -12.97 8.55 2.16
N ALA A 156 -13.25 7.31 2.58
CA ALA A 156 -14.04 6.35 1.81
C ALA A 156 -15.50 6.83 1.60
N SER A 157 -16.11 7.41 2.63
CA SER A 157 -17.47 7.97 2.58
C SER A 157 -17.54 9.19 1.67
N GLY A 158 -16.61 10.15 1.81
CA GLY A 158 -16.51 11.29 0.90
C GLY A 158 -16.34 10.85 -0.55
N LEU A 159 -15.56 9.80 -0.81
CA LEU A 159 -15.44 9.23 -2.14
C LEU A 159 -16.73 8.56 -2.63
N SER A 160 -17.46 7.88 -1.75
CA SER A 160 -18.77 7.30 -2.09
C SER A 160 -19.73 8.38 -2.60
N GLY A 161 -19.85 9.50 -1.88
CA GLY A 161 -20.68 10.63 -2.28
C GLY A 161 -20.22 11.26 -3.61
N LEU A 162 -18.92 11.49 -3.79
CA LEU A 162 -18.36 12.05 -5.04
C LEU A 162 -18.53 11.14 -6.26
N THR A 163 -18.59 9.82 -6.04
CA THR A 163 -18.69 8.83 -7.12
C THR A 163 -20.12 8.35 -7.37
N GLU A 164 -21.09 8.84 -6.58
CA GLU A 164 -22.50 8.42 -6.60
C GLU A 164 -22.64 6.89 -6.51
N GLY A 165 -21.75 6.23 -5.75
CA GLY A 165 -21.71 4.77 -5.61
C GLY A 165 -21.27 4.00 -6.85
N ARG A 166 -20.77 4.66 -7.92
CA ARG A 166 -20.28 3.98 -9.14
C ARG A 166 -18.95 3.27 -8.87
N ILE A 167 -18.96 1.94 -8.97
CA ILE A 167 -17.78 1.09 -8.69
C ILE A 167 -16.52 1.51 -9.47
N PRO A 168 -16.54 1.74 -10.80
CA PRO A 168 -15.31 2.09 -11.53
C PRO A 168 -14.70 3.42 -11.05
N ALA A 169 -15.54 4.43 -10.78
CA ALA A 169 -15.08 5.71 -10.27
C ALA A 169 -14.55 5.60 -8.83
N GLY A 170 -15.21 4.79 -8.00
CA GLY A 170 -14.75 4.45 -6.66
C GLY A 170 -13.38 3.75 -6.66
N LEU A 171 -13.15 2.80 -7.56
CA LEU A 171 -11.85 2.10 -7.68
C LEU A 171 -10.72 3.09 -8.01
N ILE A 172 -10.96 4.01 -8.95
CA ILE A 172 -9.99 5.06 -9.30
C ILE A 172 -9.73 5.96 -8.08
N GLY A 173 -10.77 6.40 -7.39
CA GLY A 173 -10.62 7.25 -6.20
C GLY A 173 -9.84 6.58 -5.08
N MET A 174 -10.11 5.31 -4.79
CA MET A 174 -9.36 4.52 -3.80
C MET A 174 -7.90 4.37 -4.20
N ARG A 175 -7.63 4.17 -5.49
CA ARG A 175 -6.27 4.11 -6.02
C ARG A 175 -5.54 5.45 -5.89
N LEU A 176 -6.21 6.58 -6.08
CA LEU A 176 -5.64 7.91 -5.87
C LEU A 176 -5.30 8.15 -4.39
N ILE A 177 -6.15 7.71 -3.46
CA ILE A 177 -5.87 7.75 -2.01
C ILE A 177 -4.64 6.90 -1.68
N ALA A 178 -4.57 5.68 -2.20
CA ALA A 178 -3.42 4.80 -1.99
C ALA A 178 -2.13 5.40 -2.58
N LEU A 179 -2.20 5.97 -3.79
CA LEU A 179 -1.07 6.65 -4.43
C LEU A 179 -0.58 7.85 -3.64
N LEU A 180 -1.48 8.66 -3.08
CA LEU A 180 -1.11 9.76 -2.19
C LEU A 180 -0.27 9.22 -1.03
N GLY A 181 -0.72 8.13 -0.40
CA GLY A 181 0.03 7.43 0.64
C GLY A 181 1.42 6.98 0.22
N VAL A 182 1.55 6.35 -0.96
CA VAL A 182 2.84 5.91 -1.52
C VAL A 182 3.76 7.10 -1.81
N VAL A 183 3.24 8.21 -2.33
CA VAL A 183 4.02 9.44 -2.57
C VAL A 183 4.53 10.01 -1.25
N LEU A 184 3.67 10.15 -0.24
CA LEU A 184 4.06 10.62 1.09
C LEU A 184 5.15 9.72 1.70
N MET A 185 5.01 8.40 1.56
CA MET A 185 5.99 7.42 2.02
C MET A 185 7.33 7.58 1.28
N ALA A 186 7.32 7.69 -0.05
CA ALA A 186 8.51 7.86 -0.87
C ALA A 186 9.23 9.20 -0.59
N VAL A 187 8.50 10.23 -0.16
CA VAL A 187 9.06 11.52 0.29
C VAL A 187 9.65 11.42 1.70
N ALA A 188 9.01 10.68 2.60
CA ALA A 188 9.44 10.54 3.99
C ALA A 188 10.69 9.65 4.14
N LEU A 189 10.74 8.52 3.43
CA LEU A 189 11.78 7.49 3.59
C LEU A 189 13.23 8.04 3.46
N PRO A 190 13.60 8.82 2.43
CA PRO A 190 14.94 9.41 2.33
C PRO A 190 15.32 10.31 3.50
N ARG A 191 14.34 11.04 4.07
CA ARG A 191 14.57 11.97 5.19
C ARG A 191 14.79 11.21 6.48
N LEU A 192 13.97 10.19 6.74
CA LEU A 192 14.13 9.30 7.88
C LEU A 192 15.46 8.55 7.82
N ALA A 193 15.84 8.04 6.64
CA ALA A 193 17.10 7.34 6.43
C ALA A 193 18.31 8.20 6.81
N ARG A 194 18.39 9.44 6.31
CA ARG A 194 19.47 10.38 6.65
C ARG A 194 19.55 10.63 8.15
N HIS A 195 18.39 10.77 8.81
CA HIS A 195 18.35 11.02 10.25
C HIS A 195 18.84 9.82 11.07
N SER A 196 18.62 8.61 10.56
CA SER A 196 19.07 7.36 11.17
C SER A 196 20.50 6.95 10.75
N GLY A 197 21.22 7.80 10.00
CA GLY A 197 22.55 7.46 9.46
C GLY A 197 22.54 6.34 8.39
N ALA A 198 21.37 6.03 7.82
CA ALA A 198 21.17 5.01 6.81
C ALA A 198 21.16 5.62 5.39
N ASP A 199 21.46 4.79 4.38
CA ASP A 199 21.45 5.21 2.98
C ASP A 199 20.02 5.45 2.46
N PRO A 200 19.69 6.67 1.99
CA PRO A 200 18.40 6.99 1.39
C PRO A 200 18.02 6.15 0.17
N ALA A 201 19.00 5.72 -0.64
CA ALA A 201 18.77 4.88 -1.80
C ALA A 201 18.32 3.47 -1.38
N VAL A 202 18.99 2.89 -0.38
CA VAL A 202 18.60 1.60 0.22
C VAL A 202 17.22 1.70 0.87
N ALA A 203 16.92 2.79 1.56
CA ALA A 203 15.60 3.00 2.16
C ALA A 203 14.47 3.07 1.12
N LEU A 204 14.67 3.77 0.00
CA LEU A 204 13.71 3.78 -1.11
C LEU A 204 13.57 2.40 -1.77
N TRP A 205 14.67 1.67 -1.92
CA TRP A 205 14.67 0.34 -2.53
C TRP A 205 13.89 -0.69 -1.71
N LEU A 206 14.12 -0.72 -0.39
CA LEU A 206 13.44 -1.64 0.52
C LEU A 206 12.02 -1.19 0.89
N GLY A 207 11.80 0.12 0.97
CA GLY A 207 10.56 0.69 1.51
C GLY A 207 9.53 1.12 0.46
N ALA A 208 9.93 1.59 -0.72
CA ALA A 208 9.00 2.10 -1.74
C ALA A 208 9.01 1.30 -3.04
N LEU A 209 10.19 0.85 -3.50
CA LEU A 209 10.36 0.02 -4.70
C LEU A 209 10.17 -1.47 -4.44
N ASN A 210 9.81 -1.85 -3.22
CA ASN A 210 9.50 -3.22 -2.86
C ASN A 210 8.34 -3.75 -3.73
N PRO A 211 8.46 -4.92 -4.38
CA PRO A 211 7.39 -5.51 -5.16
C PRO A 211 6.08 -5.61 -4.36
N LEU A 212 6.13 -5.87 -3.06
CA LEU A 212 4.93 -5.88 -2.22
C LEU A 212 4.23 -4.52 -2.18
N VAL A 213 4.96 -3.39 -2.15
CA VAL A 213 4.36 -2.06 -2.22
C VAL A 213 3.65 -1.85 -3.54
N LEU A 214 4.27 -2.25 -4.66
CA LEU A 214 3.66 -2.10 -5.98
C LEU A 214 2.44 -2.99 -6.16
N LEU A 215 2.50 -4.26 -5.74
CA LEU A 215 1.41 -5.21 -5.91
C LEU A 215 0.27 -4.95 -4.92
N HIS A 216 0.59 -4.73 -3.65
CA HIS A 216 -0.40 -4.55 -2.58
C HIS A 216 -0.94 -3.13 -2.56
N LEU A 217 -0.08 -2.13 -2.42
CA LEU A 217 -0.50 -0.74 -2.19
C LEU A 217 -0.97 -0.07 -3.48
N VAL A 218 -0.25 -0.25 -4.59
CA VAL A 218 -0.58 0.42 -5.85
C VAL A 218 -1.63 -0.36 -6.64
N ALA A 219 -1.33 -1.60 -7.04
CA ALA A 219 -2.26 -2.39 -7.86
C ALA A 219 -3.53 -2.74 -7.08
N GLY A 220 -3.38 -3.19 -5.82
CA GLY A 220 -4.49 -3.51 -4.92
C GLY A 220 -5.23 -2.32 -4.30
N ALA A 221 -4.73 -1.08 -4.49
CA ALA A 221 -5.31 0.15 -3.92
C ALA A 221 -5.52 0.08 -2.39
N HIS A 222 -4.55 -0.49 -1.68
CA HIS A 222 -4.70 -0.82 -0.27
C HIS A 222 -4.55 0.41 0.66
N ASN A 223 -5.39 0.47 1.69
CA ASN A 223 -5.44 1.63 2.60
C ASN A 223 -4.20 1.79 3.50
N ASP A 224 -3.39 0.73 3.66
CA ASP A 224 -2.11 0.76 4.37
C ASP A 224 -1.16 1.82 3.80
N ALA A 225 -1.29 2.15 2.51
CA ALA A 225 -0.48 3.19 1.89
C ALA A 225 -0.69 4.56 2.55
N LEU A 226 -1.96 4.93 2.80
CA LEU A 226 -2.30 6.20 3.45
C LEU A 226 -1.76 6.23 4.88
N MET A 227 -1.94 5.12 5.61
CA MET A 227 -1.39 4.96 6.96
C MET A 227 0.13 5.15 6.98
N LEU A 228 0.88 4.41 6.13
CA LEU A 228 2.33 4.47 6.07
C LEU A 228 2.85 5.84 5.62
N GLY A 229 2.15 6.48 4.67
CA GLY A 229 2.49 7.81 4.19
C GLY A 229 2.34 8.88 5.27
N LEU A 230 1.18 8.93 5.95
CA LEU A 230 0.92 9.84 7.07
C LEU A 230 1.90 9.59 8.22
N LEU A 231 2.14 8.32 8.56
CA LEU A 231 3.08 7.93 9.59
C LEU A 231 4.50 8.42 9.26
N GLY A 232 4.99 8.15 8.06
CA GLY A 232 6.35 8.54 7.64
C GLY A 232 6.55 10.06 7.69
N VAL A 233 5.61 10.83 7.15
CA VAL A 233 5.67 12.30 7.17
C VAL A 233 5.53 12.84 8.59
N GLY A 234 4.62 12.27 9.37
CA GLY A 234 4.42 12.60 10.79
C GLY A 234 5.71 12.42 11.58
N LEU A 235 6.39 11.29 11.41
CA LEU A 235 7.69 11.02 12.05
C LEU A 235 8.76 12.02 11.62
N VAL A 236 8.82 12.42 10.35
CA VAL A 236 9.77 13.45 9.89
C VAL A 236 9.50 14.80 10.55
N LEU A 237 8.24 15.23 10.63
CA LEU A 237 7.85 16.53 11.20
C LEU A 237 7.96 16.56 12.73
N ALA A 238 7.72 15.43 13.39
CA ALA A 238 7.86 15.25 14.83
C ALA A 238 9.31 15.39 15.34
N ARG A 239 10.29 15.60 14.45
CA ARG A 239 11.71 15.79 14.83
C ARG A 239 12.15 17.24 14.95
N GLY A 240 11.31 18.20 14.57
CA GLY A 240 11.71 19.60 14.50
C GLY A 240 10.67 20.54 15.09
N ARG A 241 10.71 21.80 14.65
CA ARG A 241 9.77 22.86 15.07
C ARG A 241 8.30 22.57 14.77
N TRP A 242 8.00 21.57 13.93
CA TRP A 242 6.66 21.17 13.55
C TRP A 242 6.15 19.96 14.35
N TYR A 243 6.65 19.80 15.58
CA TYR A 243 6.39 18.65 16.45
C TYR A 243 4.89 18.31 16.55
N LEU A 244 4.06 19.31 16.85
CA LEU A 244 2.61 19.12 17.02
C LEU A 244 1.92 18.66 15.72
N ILE A 245 2.36 19.17 14.57
CA ILE A 245 1.86 18.70 13.26
C ILE A 245 2.29 17.26 13.03
N GLY A 246 3.53 16.91 13.40
CA GLY A 246 4.03 15.54 13.34
C GLY A 246 3.20 14.57 14.16
N VAL A 247 2.92 14.90 15.42
CA VAL A 247 2.04 14.10 16.30
C VAL A 247 0.65 13.98 15.70
N ALA A 248 0.05 15.08 15.24
CA ALA A 248 -1.27 15.04 14.61
C ALA A 248 -1.31 14.08 13.40
N LEU A 249 -0.29 14.11 12.53
CA LEU A 249 -0.21 13.19 11.40
C LEU A 249 -0.05 11.72 11.80
N VAL A 250 0.73 11.43 12.86
CA VAL A 250 0.85 10.05 13.38
C VAL A 250 -0.45 9.59 14.02
N THR A 251 -1.16 10.46 14.74
CA THR A 251 -2.50 10.16 15.24
C THR A 251 -3.48 9.90 14.10
N LEU A 252 -3.45 10.71 13.03
CA LEU A 252 -4.28 10.45 11.84
C LEU A 252 -3.94 9.10 11.19
N ALA A 253 -2.65 8.70 11.16
CA ALA A 253 -2.25 7.38 10.68
C ALA A 253 -2.84 6.25 11.53
N ALA A 254 -2.81 6.37 12.87
CA ALA A 254 -3.45 5.42 13.79
C ALA A 254 -4.97 5.34 13.56
N LEU A 255 -5.61 6.48 13.29
CA LEU A 255 -7.03 6.56 12.92
C LEU A 255 -7.33 6.14 11.48
N VAL A 256 -6.33 5.77 10.67
CA VAL A 256 -6.53 5.02 9.42
C VAL A 256 -6.54 3.53 9.73
N LYS A 257 -5.55 3.05 10.50
CA LYS A 257 -5.40 1.64 10.85
C LYS A 257 -4.59 1.46 12.14
N ALA A 258 -5.05 0.55 13.01
CA ALA A 258 -4.48 0.28 14.33
C ALA A 258 -2.95 0.02 14.37
N PRO A 259 -2.30 -0.62 13.38
CA PRO A 259 -0.84 -0.82 13.42
C PRO A 259 0.00 0.46 13.54
N ALA A 260 -0.53 1.63 13.18
CA ALA A 260 0.18 2.89 13.38
C ALA A 260 0.18 3.38 14.85
N GLU A 261 -0.64 2.81 15.73
CA GLU A 261 -0.66 3.14 17.16
C GLU A 261 0.68 2.84 17.85
N PHE A 262 1.41 1.81 17.39
CA PHE A 262 2.76 1.51 17.87
C PHE A 262 3.74 2.68 17.72
N ALA A 263 3.60 3.48 16.66
CA ALA A 263 4.45 4.65 16.48
C ALA A 263 4.05 5.78 17.41
N LEU A 264 2.74 5.91 17.71
CA LEU A 264 2.24 6.90 18.65
C LEU A 264 2.74 6.63 20.07
N THR A 265 2.76 5.37 20.51
CA THR A 265 3.32 5.00 21.82
C THR A 265 4.82 5.31 21.91
N GLY A 266 5.56 5.20 20.81
CA GLY A 266 6.95 5.65 20.75
C GLY A 266 7.13 7.15 20.84
N LEU A 267 6.30 7.93 20.15
CA LEU A 267 6.37 9.40 20.25
C LEU A 267 5.99 9.91 21.63
N THR A 268 4.96 9.35 22.26
CA THR A 268 4.54 9.74 23.62
C THR A 268 5.58 9.36 24.65
N ALA A 269 6.20 8.18 24.55
CA ALA A 269 7.30 7.80 25.44
C ALA A 269 8.49 8.77 25.34
N CYS A 270 8.86 9.19 24.12
CA CYS A 270 9.92 10.18 23.92
C CYS A 270 9.61 11.56 24.54
N LEU A 271 8.33 11.92 24.74
CA LEU A 271 7.94 13.13 25.47
C LEU A 271 8.08 12.97 26.99
N VAL A 272 7.87 11.76 27.51
CA VAL A 272 7.93 11.47 28.94
C VAL A 272 9.37 11.24 29.39
N SER A 273 10.16 10.46 28.66
CA SER A 273 11.60 10.29 28.86
C SER A 273 12.23 9.52 27.68
N PRO A 274 13.35 9.98 27.11
CA PRO A 274 14.06 9.25 26.05
C PRO A 274 14.53 7.84 26.48
N VAL A 275 14.64 7.60 27.79
CA VAL A 275 15.18 6.36 28.38
C VAL A 275 14.08 5.31 28.64
N THR A 276 12.80 5.70 28.75
CA THR A 276 11.72 4.79 29.18
C THR A 276 11.14 3.94 28.06
N TRP A 277 11.45 4.20 26.78
CA TRP A 277 10.84 3.47 25.66
C TRP A 277 11.12 1.96 25.69
N VAL A 278 12.32 1.54 26.09
CA VAL A 278 12.67 0.12 26.24
C VAL A 278 11.83 -0.53 27.36
N HIS A 279 11.52 0.20 28.42
CA HIS A 279 10.68 -0.30 29.51
C HIS A 279 9.20 -0.39 29.14
N HIS A 280 8.67 0.54 28.33
CA HIS A 280 7.29 0.47 27.85
C HIS A 280 7.07 -0.62 26.80
N LEU A 281 8.10 -1.00 26.03
CA LEU A 281 8.06 -2.13 25.08
C LEU A 281 7.82 -3.47 25.78
N VAL A 282 8.33 -3.64 27.01
CA VAL A 282 8.09 -4.82 27.85
C VAL A 282 6.62 -4.92 28.27
N TRP A 283 5.94 -3.77 28.44
CA TRP A 283 4.52 -3.72 28.78
C TRP A 283 3.59 -3.76 27.56
N LEU A 284 4.11 -3.46 26.36
CA LEU A 284 3.35 -3.56 25.10
C LEU A 284 2.99 -5.02 24.78
N LEU A 285 3.90 -5.96 25.01
CA LEU A 285 3.68 -7.40 24.80
C LEU A 285 2.44 -7.95 25.56
N PRO A 286 2.26 -7.69 26.86
CA PRO A 286 1.04 -8.11 27.56
C PRO A 286 -0.22 -7.38 27.08
N SER A 287 -0.16 -6.10 26.67
CA SER A 287 -1.34 -5.42 26.09
C SER A 287 -1.81 -6.02 24.76
N PHE A 288 -0.91 -6.60 23.94
CA PHE A 288 -1.32 -7.37 22.75
C PHE A 288 -2.00 -8.69 23.09
N ALA A 289 -1.64 -9.31 24.21
CA ALA A 289 -2.34 -10.51 24.71
C ALA A 289 -3.72 -10.20 25.30
N VAL A 290 -4.01 -8.94 25.61
CA VAL A 290 -5.31 -8.47 26.14
C VAL A 290 -6.23 -7.92 25.03
N LEU A 291 -5.66 -7.52 23.88
CA LEU A 291 -6.38 -6.94 22.74
C LEU A 291 -6.64 -7.92 21.57
N LEU A 292 -6.25 -9.19 21.71
CA LEU A 292 -6.62 -10.32 20.84
C LEU A 292 -7.73 -11.14 21.50
#